data_AF-A0A397TLU5-F1
#
_entry.id   AF-A0A397TLU5-F1
#
_cell.length_a   1.000
_cell.length_b   1.000
_cell.length_c   1.000
_cell.angle_alpha   90.00
_cell.angle_beta   90.00
_cell.angle_gamma   90.00
#
_symmetry.space_group_name_H-M   'P 1'
#
loop_
_entity.id
_entity.type
_entity.pdbx_description
1 polymer ?
#
loop_
_entity_poly.entity_id
_entity_poly.type
_entity_poly.pdbx_seq_one_letter_code
_entity_poly.pdbx_strand_id
1 'polypeptide(L)'
;MGIITNEGLYAIALSCHKLKYLNISHRTDICELSICNIIHSYPKLQQLDLRFYKITNIMIEEIASSCLNLKYLNLEGCYNISKEAVDKLNPNIHVENFVKILTPPDLIGVVRNYLSVLSQMRQRHRGERILAPEWLYSTN
;
A
#
# COMPACT_ATOMS: atom_id res chain seq x y z
N MET A 1 26.16 2.08 5.71
CA MET A 1 25.14 1.66 4.73
C MET A 1 25.84 1.47 3.40
N GLY A 2 25.74 0.29 2.78
CA GLY A 2 26.27 0.07 1.44
C GLY A 2 25.39 0.78 0.41
N ILE A 3 26.00 1.55 -0.49
CA ILE A 3 25.30 2.23 -1.57
C ILE A 3 24.93 1.17 -2.62
N ILE A 4 23.65 0.85 -2.77
CA ILE A 4 23.20 -0.05 -3.87
C ILE A 4 22.95 0.82 -5.10
N THR A 5 23.87 0.85 -6.06
CA THR A 5 23.72 1.65 -7.29
C THR A 5 22.81 0.96 -8.31
N ASN A 6 22.40 1.70 -9.35
CA ASN A 6 21.70 1.12 -10.52
C ASN A 6 22.49 -0.03 -11.15
N GLU A 7 23.82 0.14 -11.26
CA GLU A 7 24.72 -0.90 -11.77
C GLU A 7 24.75 -2.14 -10.86
N GLY A 8 24.79 -1.93 -9.54
CA GLY A 8 24.73 -3.02 -8.57
C GLY A 8 23.41 -3.79 -8.66
N LEU A 9 22.29 -3.08 -8.78
CA LEU A 9 20.97 -3.68 -9.00
C LEU A 9 20.93 -4.50 -10.29
N TYR A 10 21.47 -3.96 -11.39
CA TYR A 10 21.54 -4.63 -12.67
C TYR A 10 22.39 -5.91 -12.61
N ALA A 11 23.56 -5.85 -11.96
CA ALA A 11 24.42 -7.02 -11.77
C ALA A 11 23.74 -8.13 -10.95
N ILE A 12 22.97 -7.75 -9.92
CA ILE A 12 22.17 -8.70 -9.14
C ILE A 12 21.07 -9.31 -10.04
N ALA A 13 20.37 -8.48 -10.83
CA ALA A 13 19.32 -8.94 -11.77
C ALA A 13 19.81 -10.01 -12.74
N LEU A 14 21.05 -9.87 -13.22
CA LEU A 14 21.67 -10.83 -14.13
C LEU A 14 22.12 -12.13 -13.47
N SER A 15 22.36 -12.14 -12.15
CA SER A 15 23.02 -13.25 -11.45
C SER A 15 22.12 -14.04 -10.51
N CYS A 16 21.00 -13.47 -10.05
CA CYS A 16 20.23 -14.02 -8.92
C CYS A 16 18.73 -14.23 -9.17
N HIS A 17 18.33 -15.17 -10.04
CA HIS A 17 16.90 -15.42 -10.36
C HIS A 17 16.02 -16.01 -9.23
N LYS A 18 16.55 -16.12 -8.01
CA LYS A 18 15.84 -16.70 -6.85
C LYS A 18 15.47 -15.63 -5.81
N LEU A 19 15.65 -14.35 -6.13
CA LEU A 19 15.30 -13.27 -5.23
C LEU A 19 13.80 -13.31 -4.90
N LYS A 20 13.49 -13.29 -3.59
CA LYS A 20 12.12 -13.28 -3.06
C LYS A 20 11.78 -11.98 -2.33
N TYR A 21 12.80 -11.28 -1.84
CA TYR A 21 12.67 -10.10 -1.00
C TYR A 21 13.61 -9.03 -1.54
N LEU A 22 13.07 -7.84 -1.81
CA LEU A 22 13.87 -6.69 -2.19
C LEU A 22 13.44 -5.47 -1.38
N ASN A 23 14.43 -4.77 -0.83
CA ASN A 23 14.22 -3.51 -0.14
C ASN A 23 15.10 -2.44 -0.78
N ILE A 24 14.45 -1.41 -1.32
CA ILE A 24 15.09 -0.20 -1.85
C ILE A 24 14.43 1.06 -1.28
N SER A 25 13.92 0.96 -0.05
CA SER A 25 13.35 2.08 0.69
C SER A 25 14.36 3.22 0.89
N HIS A 26 13.84 4.44 0.96
CA HIS A 26 14.57 5.70 1.15
C HIS A 26 15.60 6.02 0.05
N ARG A 27 15.51 5.35 -1.10
CA ARG A 27 16.41 5.60 -2.23
C ARG A 27 15.82 6.66 -3.15
N THR A 28 16.64 7.63 -3.51
CA THR A 28 16.32 8.68 -4.51
C THR A 28 17.27 8.64 -5.71
N ASP A 29 18.33 7.84 -5.60
CA ASP A 29 19.42 7.68 -6.57
C ASP A 29 19.23 6.48 -7.51
N ILE A 30 18.21 5.66 -7.24
CA ILE A 30 17.81 4.54 -8.09
C ILE A 30 16.72 5.03 -9.03
N CYS A 31 16.83 4.73 -10.33
CA CYS A 31 15.83 5.09 -11.31
C CYS A 31 14.78 3.98 -11.50
N GLU A 32 13.57 4.34 -11.91
CA GLU A 32 12.47 3.39 -12.16
C GLU A 32 12.87 2.32 -13.19
N LEU A 33 13.68 2.67 -14.20
CA LEU A 33 14.18 1.71 -15.19
C LEU A 33 14.96 0.54 -14.54
N SER A 34 15.77 0.82 -13.52
CA SER A 34 16.50 -0.22 -12.79
C SER A 34 15.55 -1.13 -12.01
N ILE A 35 14.46 -0.59 -11.48
CA ILE A 35 13.41 -1.36 -10.81
C ILE A 35 12.65 -2.22 -11.83
N CYS A 36 12.30 -1.68 -12.99
CA CYS A 36 11.69 -2.45 -14.08
C CYS A 36 12.55 -3.67 -14.44
N ASN A 37 13.86 -3.48 -14.62
CA ASN A 37 14.77 -4.58 -14.92
C ASN A 37 14.77 -5.67 -13.83
N ILE A 38 14.70 -5.28 -12.55
CA ILE A 38 14.59 -6.20 -11.42
C ILE A 38 13.29 -6.98 -11.46
N ILE A 39 12.14 -6.30 -11.56
CA ILE A 39 10.83 -6.96 -11.46
C ILE A 39 10.60 -7.92 -12.64
N HIS A 40 11.14 -7.60 -13.81
CA HIS A 40 11.14 -8.49 -14.97
C HIS A 40 12.09 -9.69 -14.81
N SER A 41 13.22 -9.49 -14.13
CA SER A 41 14.22 -10.55 -13.92
C SER A 41 13.85 -11.53 -12.80
N TYR A 42 12.91 -11.16 -11.92
CA TYR A 42 12.55 -11.91 -10.72
C TYR A 42 11.05 -12.27 -10.64
N PRO A 43 10.58 -13.22 -11.46
CA PRO A 43 9.19 -13.64 -11.46
C PRO A 43 8.73 -14.27 -10.13
N LYS A 44 9.68 -14.65 -9.25
CA LYS A 44 9.42 -15.26 -7.93
C LYS A 44 9.45 -14.25 -6.78
N LEU A 45 9.57 -12.94 -7.07
CA LEU A 45 9.57 -11.91 -6.04
C LEU A 45 8.27 -11.96 -5.23
N GLN A 46 8.38 -11.96 -3.91
CA GLN A 46 7.24 -12.09 -2.98
C GLN A 46 7.06 -10.85 -2.11
N GLN A 47 8.14 -10.11 -1.83
CA GLN A 47 8.08 -8.89 -1.04
C GLN A 47 8.92 -7.79 -1.67
N LEU A 48 8.32 -6.60 -1.79
CA LEU A 48 8.96 -5.41 -2.32
C LEU A 48 8.71 -4.23 -1.38
N ASP A 49 9.77 -3.63 -0.86
CA ASP A 49 9.72 -2.46 0.00
C ASP A 49 10.28 -1.24 -0.73
N LEU A 50 9.37 -0.28 -1.01
CA LEU A 50 9.63 0.96 -1.76
C LEU A 50 9.35 2.20 -0.90
N ARG A 51 9.41 2.10 0.43
CA ARG A 51 9.08 3.24 1.30
C ARG A 51 9.88 4.48 0.94
N PHE A 52 9.24 5.65 0.93
CA PHE A 52 9.83 6.94 0.60
C PHE A 52 10.56 7.00 -0.76
N TYR A 53 10.25 6.06 -1.67
CA TYR A 53 10.73 6.10 -3.03
C TYR A 53 9.80 6.97 -3.89
N LYS A 54 10.37 7.69 -4.86
CA LYS A 54 9.59 8.49 -5.82
C LYS A 54 9.05 7.58 -6.93
N ILE A 55 7.95 6.91 -6.65
CA ILE A 55 7.26 6.00 -7.59
C ILE A 55 6.08 6.69 -8.30
N THR A 56 5.80 6.26 -9.53
CA THR A 56 4.68 6.70 -10.36
C THR A 56 3.59 5.63 -10.50
N ASN A 57 2.39 6.04 -10.95
CA ASN A 57 1.32 5.11 -11.32
C ASN A 57 1.76 4.07 -12.36
N ILE A 58 2.53 4.50 -13.36
CA ILE A 58 3.04 3.62 -14.43
C ILE A 58 3.88 2.49 -13.82
N MET A 59 4.76 2.81 -12.88
CA MET A 59 5.59 1.81 -12.20
C MET A 59 4.76 0.83 -11.36
N ILE A 60 3.64 1.25 -10.76
CA ILE A 60 2.71 0.34 -10.07
C ILE A 60 2.05 -0.62 -11.05
N GLU A 61 1.69 -0.15 -12.26
CA GLU A 61 1.15 -1.01 -13.32
C GLU A 61 2.16 -2.04 -13.80
N GLU A 62 3.43 -1.65 -13.95
CA GLU A 62 4.52 -2.57 -14.27
C GLU A 62 4.75 -3.62 -13.17
N ILE A 63 4.66 -3.23 -11.90
CA ILE A 63 4.71 -4.16 -10.76
C ILE A 63 3.53 -5.14 -10.84
N ALA A 64 2.33 -4.65 -11.13
CA ALA A 64 1.12 -5.47 -11.24
C ALA A 64 1.22 -6.51 -12.37
N SER A 65 1.77 -6.12 -13.53
CA SER A 65 1.90 -6.99 -14.70
C SER A 65 3.03 -8.02 -14.55
N SER A 66 4.11 -7.66 -13.86
CA SER A 66 5.35 -8.46 -13.82
C SER A 66 5.49 -9.33 -12.58
N CYS A 67 5.13 -8.81 -11.40
CA CYS A 67 5.34 -9.49 -10.13
C CYS A 67 4.13 -10.33 -9.71
N LEU A 68 3.77 -11.34 -10.51
CA LEU A 68 2.56 -12.15 -10.29
C LEU A 68 2.56 -12.96 -8.97
N ASN A 69 3.74 -13.18 -8.37
CA ASN A 69 3.91 -13.87 -7.09
C ASN A 69 4.06 -12.93 -5.88
N LEU A 70 3.89 -11.62 -6.09
CA LEU A 70 4.05 -10.63 -5.03
C LEU A 70 2.93 -10.79 -3.99
N LYS A 71 3.34 -10.89 -2.74
CA LYS A 71 2.45 -11.05 -1.57
C LYS A 71 2.43 -9.82 -0.69
N TYR A 72 3.47 -8.99 -0.77
CA TYR A 72 3.65 -7.82 0.08
C TYR A 72 4.29 -6.69 -0.71
N LEU A 73 3.69 -5.50 -0.65
CA LEU A 73 4.21 -4.27 -1.23
C LEU A 73 4.11 -3.15 -0.19
N ASN A 74 5.24 -2.53 0.13
CA ASN A 74 5.26 -1.38 1.04
C ASN A 74 5.44 -0.07 0.28
N LEU A 75 4.44 0.81 0.38
CA LEU A 75 4.39 2.13 -0.24
C LEU A 75 4.34 3.25 0.79
N GLU A 76 4.85 3.03 2.01
CA GLU A 76 4.89 4.08 3.03
C GLU A 76 5.63 5.32 2.52
N GLY A 77 5.04 6.51 2.67
CA GLY A 77 5.66 7.75 2.20
C GLY A 77 5.71 7.93 0.68
N CYS A 78 5.05 7.07 -0.11
CA CYS A 78 4.89 7.26 -1.54
C CYS A 78 3.61 8.08 -1.83
N TYR A 79 3.76 9.37 -2.13
CA TYR A 79 2.62 10.30 -2.21
C TYR A 79 2.07 10.55 -3.63
N ASN A 80 2.74 10.05 -4.67
CA ASN A 80 2.40 10.35 -6.07
C ASN A 80 1.76 9.15 -6.80
N ILE A 81 0.91 8.42 -6.08
CA ILE A 81 0.21 7.23 -6.57
C ILE A 81 -1.30 7.50 -6.49
N SER A 82 -2.09 7.03 -7.45
CA SER A 82 -3.55 7.06 -7.39
C SER A 82 -4.10 5.74 -6.86
N LYS A 83 -5.29 5.79 -6.26
CA LYS A 83 -6.02 4.58 -5.87
C LYS A 83 -6.23 3.63 -7.06
N GLU A 84 -6.60 4.17 -8.23
CA GLU A 84 -6.80 3.39 -9.45
C GLU A 84 -5.56 2.58 -9.86
N ALA A 85 -4.36 3.15 -9.72
CA ALA A 85 -3.14 2.42 -10.02
C ALA A 85 -2.93 1.24 -9.06
N VAL A 86 -3.23 1.43 -7.77
CA VAL A 86 -3.14 0.37 -6.75
C VAL A 86 -4.22 -0.70 -6.98
N ASP A 87 -5.43 -0.31 -7.41
CA ASP A 87 -6.53 -1.23 -7.70
C ASP A 87 -6.20 -2.18 -8.88
N LYS A 88 -5.18 -1.89 -9.70
CA LYS A 88 -4.67 -2.80 -10.74
C LYS A 88 -3.78 -3.92 -10.19
N LEU A 89 -3.31 -3.82 -8.94
CA LEU A 89 -2.52 -4.88 -8.31
C LEU A 89 -3.39 -6.12 -8.06
N ASN A 90 -2.72 -7.27 -7.91
CA ASN A 90 -3.40 -8.51 -7.53
C ASN A 90 -4.14 -8.31 -6.19
N PRO A 91 -5.47 -8.56 -6.11
CA PRO A 91 -6.25 -8.30 -4.90
C PRO A 91 -5.80 -9.12 -3.68
N ASN A 92 -5.01 -10.18 -3.87
CA ASN A 92 -4.46 -11.00 -2.79
C ASN A 92 -3.15 -10.46 -2.20
N ILE A 93 -2.61 -9.37 -2.74
CA ILE A 93 -1.40 -8.74 -2.20
C ILE A 93 -1.72 -7.91 -0.95
N HIS A 94 -0.86 -7.97 0.05
CA HIS A 94 -0.88 -7.03 1.16
C HIS A 94 -0.15 -5.74 0.76
N VAL A 95 -0.86 -4.61 0.75
CA VAL A 95 -0.27 -3.28 0.49
C VAL A 95 -0.26 -2.47 1.79
N GLU A 96 0.94 -2.11 2.26
CA GLU A 96 1.08 -1.21 3.41
C GLU A 96 0.93 0.27 3.03
N ASN A 97 0.37 1.05 3.95
CA ASN A 97 0.15 2.50 3.87
C ASN A 97 -0.83 2.99 2.78
N PHE A 98 -1.78 2.13 2.37
CA PHE A 98 -2.83 2.45 1.38
C PHE A 98 -3.69 3.68 1.74
N VAL A 99 -3.94 3.95 3.04
CA VAL A 99 -4.92 4.95 3.50
C VAL A 99 -4.50 6.41 3.20
N LYS A 100 -3.21 6.69 3.00
CA LYS A 100 -2.70 8.05 2.67
C LYS A 100 -2.57 8.33 1.17
N ILE A 101 -2.84 7.35 0.32
CA ILE A 101 -2.81 7.45 -1.15
C ILE A 101 -4.15 7.99 -1.69
N LEU A 102 -5.17 8.05 -0.83
CA LEU A 102 -6.40 8.79 -1.08
C LEU A 102 -6.05 10.28 -1.24
N THR A 103 -6.41 10.86 -2.38
CA THR A 103 -6.33 12.30 -2.55
C THR A 103 -7.20 12.98 -1.48
N PRO A 104 -6.90 14.23 -1.04
CA PRO A 104 -7.78 14.94 -0.09
C PRO A 104 -9.29 14.91 -0.46
N PRO A 105 -9.68 14.95 -1.75
CA PRO A 105 -11.06 14.69 -2.19
C PRO A 105 -11.66 13.34 -1.76
N ASP A 106 -10.88 12.26 -1.74
CA ASP A 106 -11.38 10.93 -1.38
C ASP A 106 -11.56 10.78 0.14
N LEU A 107 -10.75 11.49 0.94
CA LEU A 107 -10.95 11.58 2.40
C LEU A 107 -12.31 12.21 2.74
N ILE A 108 -12.72 13.25 2.00
CA ILE A 108 -14.06 13.85 2.13
C ILE A 108 -15.14 12.81 1.83
N GLY A 109 -14.94 11.96 0.82
CA GLY A 109 -15.85 10.86 0.50
C GLY A 109 -16.00 9.86 1.65
N VAL A 110 -14.88 9.43 2.24
CA VAL A 110 -14.86 8.50 3.38
C VAL A 110 -15.52 9.12 4.61
N VAL A 111 -15.17 10.37 4.95
CA VAL A 111 -15.76 11.10 6.09
C VAL A 111 -17.26 11.30 5.88
N ARG A 112 -17.70 11.68 4.67
CA ARG A 112 -19.13 11.84 4.35
C ARG A 112 -19.88 10.52 4.47
N ASN A 113 -19.31 9.41 4.01
CA ASN A 113 -19.91 8.08 4.15
C ASN A 113 -20.04 7.71 5.64
N TYR A 114 -18.97 7.86 6.41
CA TYR A 114 -19.00 7.61 7.85
C TYR A 114 -20.05 8.45 8.59
N LEU A 115 -20.14 9.75 8.29
CA LEU A 115 -21.16 10.64 8.84
C LEU A 115 -22.58 10.24 8.42
N SER A 116 -22.76 9.76 7.18
CA SER A 116 -24.05 9.23 6.71
C SER A 116 -24.44 7.98 7.51
N VAL A 117 -23.52 7.04 7.70
CA VAL A 117 -23.74 5.83 8.51
C VAL A 117 -24.08 6.20 9.96
N LEU A 118 -23.33 7.11 10.58
CA LEU A 118 -23.62 7.60 11.93
C LEU A 118 -24.97 8.32 12.00
N SER A 119 -25.33 9.09 10.97
CA SER A 119 -26.63 9.75 10.91
C SER A 119 -27.76 8.72 10.86
N GLN A 120 -27.63 7.63 10.09
CA GLN A 120 -28.61 6.55 10.00
C GLN A 120 -28.70 5.76 11.31
N MET A 121 -27.57 5.49 11.97
CA MET A 121 -27.53 4.89 13.31
C MET A 121 -28.24 5.79 14.35
N ARG A 122 -28.01 7.11 14.30
CA ARG A 122 -28.65 8.09 15.18
C ARG A 122 -30.16 8.22 14.92
N GLN A 123 -30.62 8.07 13.68
CA GLN A 123 -32.05 8.04 13.37
C GLN A 123 -32.74 6.78 13.90
N ARG A 124 -32.02 5.65 13.95
CA ARG A 124 -32.55 4.38 14.45
C ARG A 124 -32.79 4.38 15.97
N HIS A 125 -32.04 5.18 16.73
CA HIS A 125 -32.18 5.31 18.18
C HIS A 125 -33.11 6.44 18.65
N ARG A 126 -33.82 7.13 17.76
CA ARG A 126 -34.70 8.27 18.15
C ARG A 126 -36.04 7.84 18.77
N GLY A 127 -36.24 6.55 19.05
CA GLY A 127 -37.50 6.00 19.59
C GLY A 127 -37.38 5.14 20.85
N GLU A 128 -36.19 4.85 21.37
CA GLU A 128 -36.04 3.95 22.53
C GLU A 128 -35.30 4.67 23.67
N ARG A 129 -35.98 4.77 24.83
CA ARG A 129 -35.38 5.25 26.08
C ARG A 129 -34.15 4.40 26.40
N ILE A 130 -32.97 4.99 26.36
CA ILE A 130 -31.75 4.35 26.85
C ILE A 130 -31.86 4.28 28.38
N LEU A 131 -32.25 3.11 28.91
CA LEU A 131 -31.96 2.77 30.29
C LEU A 131 -30.46 2.50 30.38
N ALA A 132 -29.81 3.07 31.40
CA ALA A 132 -28.38 2.87 31.63
C ALA A 132 -28.07 1.36 31.69
N PRO A 133 -27.01 0.90 31.02
CA PRO A 133 -26.73 -0.53 30.97
C PRO A 133 -26.28 -1.05 32.34
N GLU A 134 -26.76 -2.24 32.72
CA GLU A 134 -26.66 -2.82 34.08
C GLU A 134 -25.22 -3.01 34.60
N TRP A 135 -24.21 -2.97 33.72
CA TRP A 135 -22.80 -3.03 34.12
C TRP A 135 -22.30 -1.79 34.88
N LEU A 136 -23.05 -0.68 34.89
CA LEU A 136 -22.76 0.51 35.70
C LEU A 136 -23.07 0.33 37.19
N TYR A 137 -23.81 -0.71 37.58
CA TYR A 137 -24.17 -1.00 38.98
C TYR A 137 -23.45 -2.21 39.57
N SER A 138 -22.55 -2.84 38.82
CA SER A 138 -21.75 -3.95 39.34
C SER A 138 -20.53 -3.42 40.08
N THR A 139 -20.71 -3.13 41.37
CA THR A 139 -19.61 -2.95 42.33
C THR A 139 -18.92 -4.29 42.59
N ASN A 140 -17.63 -4.34 42.33
CA ASN A 140 -16.65 -5.02 43.18
C ASN A 140 -15.33 -4.24 43.14
#